data_AF-A0A392QNY9-F1
#
_entry.id   AF-A0A392QNY9-F1
#
_cell.length_a   1.000
_cell.length_b   1.000
_cell.length_c   1.000
_cell.angle_alpha   90.00
_cell.angle_beta   90.00
_cell.angle_gamma   90.00
#
_symmetry.space_group_name_H-M   'P 1'
#
loop_
_entity.id
_entity.type
_entity.pdbx_description
1 polymer ?
#
loop_
_entity_poly.entity_id
_entity_poly.type
_entity_poly.pdbx_seq_one_letter_code
_entity_poly.pdbx_strand_id
1 'polypeptide(L)'
;TLASKSGCFALQGKRVYITPHIKPNKEVVASLVTAVHGQIFADKNDNVLDDLLILSCEEDFAICRHFLKRGAAVYSSELVLNGIVIQKLELE
;
A
#
# COMPACT_ATOMS: atom_id res chain seq x y z
N THR A 1 -18.67 28.82 -3.36
CA THR A 1 -17.89 27.63 -3.74
C THR A 1 -17.05 27.21 -2.56
N LEU A 2 -17.56 26.31 -1.70
CA LEU A 2 -16.73 25.74 -0.65
C LEU A 2 -15.79 24.73 -1.31
N ALA A 3 -14.52 25.10 -1.47
CA ALA A 3 -13.48 24.12 -1.64
C ALA A 3 -13.38 23.35 -0.32
N SER A 4 -14.07 22.20 -0.24
CA SER A 4 -13.72 21.15 0.71
C SER A 4 -12.25 20.84 0.41
N LYS A 5 -11.37 21.22 1.33
CA LYS A 5 -9.96 20.83 1.28
C LYS A 5 -9.98 19.33 1.47
N SER A 6 -10.07 18.60 0.35
CA SER A 6 -10.06 17.15 0.32
C SER A 6 -8.91 16.71 1.21
N GLY A 7 -9.23 16.06 2.34
CA GLY A 7 -8.23 15.41 3.17
C GLY A 7 -7.49 14.48 2.23
N CYS A 8 -6.29 14.88 1.81
CA CYS A 8 -5.55 14.20 0.76
C CYS A 8 -5.14 12.85 1.35
N PHE A 9 -5.95 11.83 1.07
CA PHE A 9 -5.63 10.48 1.46
C PHE A 9 -4.38 10.09 0.68
N ALA A 10 -3.29 9.84 1.40
CA ALA A 10 -1.95 9.86 0.83
C ALA A 10 -1.58 8.61 0.00
N LEU A 11 -2.57 7.81 -0.40
CA LEU A 11 -2.43 6.79 -1.44
C LEU A 11 -2.98 7.24 -2.81
N GLN A 12 -3.51 8.45 -2.94
CA GLN A 12 -4.00 8.95 -4.23
C GLN A 12 -2.93 8.83 -5.31
N GLY A 13 -3.18 7.96 -6.30
CA GLY A 13 -2.27 7.72 -7.42
C GLY A 13 -1.03 6.88 -7.09
N LYS A 14 -0.88 6.39 -5.85
CA LYS A 14 0.20 5.45 -5.50
C LYS A 14 -0.15 4.04 -5.96
N ARG A 15 0.86 3.33 -6.48
CA ARG A 15 0.74 1.92 -6.86
C ARG A 15 1.02 1.04 -5.66
N VAL A 16 0.16 0.08 -5.43
CA VAL A 16 0.23 -0.79 -4.27
C VAL A 16 0.26 -2.24 -4.71
N TYR A 17 1.35 -2.93 -4.37
CA TYR A 17 1.44 -4.38 -4.48
C TYR A 17 1.06 -5.00 -3.13
N ILE A 18 0.13 -5.96 -3.14
CA ILE A 18 -0.33 -6.64 -1.92
C ILE A 18 0.11 -8.10 -1.99
N THR A 19 0.89 -8.54 -0.99
CA THR A 19 1.38 -9.93 -0.94
C THR A 19 0.26 -10.92 -0.61
N PRO A 20 0.39 -12.20 -1.01
CA PRO A 20 -0.72 -13.17 -0.93
C PRO A 20 -1.25 -13.47 0.47
N HIS A 21 -0.38 -13.52 1.48
CA HIS A 21 -0.72 -13.97 2.84
C HIS A 21 -1.01 -12.82 3.81
N ILE A 22 -1.08 -11.58 3.31
CA ILE A 22 -1.33 -10.39 4.14
C ILE A 22 -2.57 -10.56 5.03
N LYS A 23 -2.51 -9.99 6.23
CA LYS A 23 -3.62 -9.95 7.18
C LYS A 23 -4.33 -8.59 7.13
N PRO A 24 -5.66 -8.52 7.26
CA PRO A 24 -6.59 -9.62 7.57
C PRO A 24 -6.82 -10.62 6.42
N ASN A 25 -6.98 -10.16 5.19
CA ASN A 25 -6.85 -10.93 3.96
C ASN A 25 -6.64 -9.97 2.78
N LYS A 26 -6.22 -10.50 1.63
CA LYS A 26 -5.87 -9.69 0.45
C LYS A 26 -7.04 -8.88 -0.08
N GLU A 27 -8.24 -9.45 -0.12
CA GLU A 27 -9.44 -8.81 -0.67
C GLU A 27 -9.87 -7.60 0.16
N VAL A 28 -9.81 -7.72 1.49
CA VAL A 28 -10.07 -6.63 2.43
C VAL A 28 -9.04 -5.52 2.25
N VAL A 29 -7.74 -5.85 2.24
CA VAL A 29 -6.69 -4.83 2.04
C VAL A 29 -6.82 -4.15 0.68
N ALA A 30 -7.14 -4.91 -0.38
CA ALA A 30 -7.34 -4.35 -1.71
C ALA A 30 -8.53 -3.38 -1.76
N SER A 31 -9.63 -3.72 -1.07
CA SER A 31 -10.81 -2.87 -0.95
C SER A 31 -10.49 -1.57 -0.21
N LEU A 32 -9.71 -1.66 0.88
CA LEU A 32 -9.26 -0.49 1.65
C LEU A 32 -8.37 0.42 0.80
N VAL A 33 -7.37 -0.13 0.13
CA VAL A 33 -6.47 0.63 -0.77
C VAL A 33 -7.26 1.35 -1.87
N THR A 34 -8.25 0.69 -2.46
CA THR A 34 -9.11 1.28 -3.49
C THR A 34 -9.97 2.42 -2.92
N ALA A 35 -10.54 2.22 -1.72
CA ALA A 35 -11.36 3.23 -1.04
C ALA A 35 -10.59 4.52 -0.74
N VAL A 36 -9.26 4.42 -0.67
CA VAL A 36 -8.34 5.55 -0.40
C VAL A 36 -7.57 6.00 -1.65
N HIS A 37 -8.11 5.68 -2.84
CA HIS A 37 -7.60 6.08 -4.15
C HIS A 37 -6.21 5.56 -4.54
N GLY A 38 -5.75 4.48 -3.88
CA GLY A 38 -4.59 3.71 -4.32
C GLY A 38 -4.91 2.83 -5.52
N GLN A 39 -3.88 2.48 -6.29
CA GLN A 39 -3.98 1.64 -7.48
C GLN A 39 -3.39 0.26 -7.20
N ILE A 40 -4.21 -0.78 -7.26
CA ILE A 40 -3.74 -2.16 -7.08
C ILE A 40 -2.89 -2.55 -8.29
N PHE A 41 -1.64 -2.94 -8.01
CA PHE A 41 -0.72 -3.45 -9.00
C PHE A 41 -0.57 -4.96 -8.79
N ALA A 42 -0.97 -5.76 -9.77
CA ALA A 42 -0.96 -7.21 -9.68
C ALA A 42 0.37 -7.84 -10.15
N ASP A 43 1.17 -7.08 -10.89
CA ASP A 43 2.37 -7.59 -11.53
C ASP A 43 3.59 -7.43 -10.61
N LYS A 44 4.38 -8.51 -10.48
CA LYS A 44 5.67 -8.50 -9.79
C LYS A 44 6.79 -7.95 -10.68
N ASN A 45 6.46 -7.44 -11.88
CA ASN A 45 7.46 -7.09 -12.86
C ASN A 45 8.46 -6.07 -12.32
N ASP A 46 9.72 -6.47 -12.42
CA ASP A 46 10.88 -5.87 -11.77
C ASP A 46 11.25 -4.48 -12.31
N ASN A 47 10.58 -4.03 -13.36
CA ASN A 47 10.90 -2.81 -14.08
C ASN A 47 10.25 -1.56 -13.48
N VAL A 48 9.40 -1.72 -12.46
CA VAL A 48 8.52 -0.65 -11.97
C VAL A 48 8.57 -0.63 -10.43
N LEU A 49 9.72 -0.29 -9.86
CA LEU A 49 9.89 -0.12 -8.42
C LEU A 49 9.73 1.32 -7.96
N ASP A 50 9.96 2.30 -8.83
CA ASP A 50 9.74 3.71 -8.52
C ASP A 50 8.27 3.92 -8.15
N ASP A 51 7.98 4.53 -7.00
CA ASP A 51 6.61 4.74 -6.51
C ASP A 51 5.74 3.48 -6.28
N LEU A 52 6.35 2.29 -6.15
CA LEU A 52 5.65 1.07 -5.74
C LEU A 52 5.69 0.91 -4.22
N LEU A 53 4.52 0.94 -3.60
CA LEU A 53 4.33 0.62 -2.18
C LEU A 53 3.96 -0.86 -2.05
N ILE A 54 4.68 -1.59 -1.20
CA ILE A 54 4.39 -3.01 -0.96
C ILE A 54 3.74 -3.15 0.40
N LEU A 55 2.53 -3.73 0.45
CA LEU A 55 1.87 -4.13 1.68
C LEU A 55 2.11 -5.63 1.89
N SER A 56 2.66 -5.99 3.05
CA SER A 56 3.01 -7.37 3.40
C SER A 56 2.82 -7.69 4.88
N CYS A 57 3.03 -8.95 5.21
CA CYS A 57 3.17 -9.51 6.56
C CYS A 57 4.46 -10.35 6.68
N GLU A 58 4.71 -10.91 7.87
CA GLU A 58 5.88 -11.73 8.17
C GLU A 58 5.92 -13.01 7.32
N GLU A 59 4.76 -13.62 7.05
CA GLU A 59 4.66 -14.87 6.27
C GLU A 59 5.15 -14.71 4.82
N ASP A 60 5.12 -13.47 4.30
CA ASP A 60 5.55 -13.13 2.95
C ASP A 60 6.97 -12.53 2.90
N PHE A 61 7.77 -12.70 3.97
CA PHE A 61 9.13 -12.16 4.02
C PHE A 61 10.02 -12.61 2.85
N ALA A 62 9.86 -13.85 2.37
CA ALA A 62 10.60 -14.34 1.20
C ALA A 62 10.30 -13.55 -0.08
N ILE A 63 9.05 -13.13 -0.26
CA ILE A 63 8.63 -12.26 -1.37
C ILE A 63 9.23 -10.87 -1.18
N CYS A 64 9.15 -10.32 0.04
CA CYS A 64 9.66 -8.98 0.36
C CYS A 64 11.17 -8.86 0.23
N ARG A 65 11.92 -9.93 0.52
CA ARG A 65 13.38 -9.93 0.42
C ARG A 65 13.87 -9.54 -0.98
N HIS A 66 13.16 -9.96 -2.03
CA HIS A 66 13.48 -9.59 -3.41
C HIS A 66 13.35 -8.07 -3.64
N PHE A 67 12.26 -7.49 -3.15
CA PHE A 67 11.95 -6.06 -3.29
C PHE A 67 12.83 -5.17 -2.41
N LEU A 68 13.08 -5.57 -1.16
CA LEU A 68 13.94 -4.84 -0.21
C LEU A 68 15.38 -4.70 -0.72
N LYS A 69 15.93 -5.77 -1.33
CA LYS A 69 17.26 -5.73 -1.96
C LYS A 69 17.40 -4.69 -3.08
N ARG A 70 16.27 -4.23 -3.62
CA ARG A 70 16.22 -3.25 -4.73
C ARG A 70 15.72 -1.88 -4.26
N GLY A 71 15.62 -1.66 -2.94
CA GLY A 71 15.27 -0.37 -2.35
C GLY A 71 13.77 -0.06 -2.30
N ALA A 72 12.90 -1.04 -2.58
CA ALA A 72 11.45 -0.82 -2.47
C ALA A 72 11.01 -0.74 -1.00
N ALA A 73 10.01 0.10 -0.75
CA ALA A 73 9.44 0.26 0.58
C ALA A 73 8.35 -0.80 0.85
N VAL A 74 8.50 -1.52 1.96
CA VAL A 74 7.58 -2.57 2.41
C VAL A 74 6.96 -2.14 3.72
N TYR A 75 5.63 -2.16 3.80
CA TYR A 75 4.85 -1.74 4.95
C TYR A 75 3.85 -2.81 5.37
N SER A 76 3.42 -2.73 6.62
CA SER A 76 2.29 -3.49 7.16
C SER A 76 0.95 -2.96 6.62
N SER A 77 -0.10 -3.79 6.64
CA SER A 77 -1.47 -3.34 6.40
C SER A 77 -1.95 -2.29 7.42
N GLU A 78 -1.31 -2.21 8.58
CA GLU A 78 -1.53 -1.18 9.60
C GLU A 78 -1.32 0.24 9.06
N LEU A 79 -0.41 0.44 8.10
CA LEU A 79 -0.21 1.75 7.48
C LEU A 79 -1.52 2.29 6.88
N VAL A 80 -2.23 1.45 6.13
CA VAL A 80 -3.48 1.82 5.48
C VAL A 80 -4.60 1.95 6.52
N LEU A 81 -4.67 1.01 7.46
CA LEU A 81 -5.70 1.02 8.49
C LEU A 81 -5.60 2.25 9.40
N ASN A 82 -4.41 2.53 9.91
CA ASN A 82 -4.13 3.72 10.71
C ASN A 82 -4.41 4.97 9.89
N GLY A 83 -3.94 5.00 8.64
CA GLY A 83 -4.18 6.14 7.76
C GLY A 83 -5.65 6.43 7.51
N ILE A 84 -6.49 5.39 7.52
CA ILE A 84 -7.94 5.53 7.46
C ILE A 84 -8.53 6.10 8.75
N VAL A 85 -8.11 5.59 9.90
CA VAL A 85 -8.60 6.05 11.21
C VAL A 85 -8.26 7.52 11.43
N ILE A 86 -7.03 7.94 11.11
CA ILE A 86 -6.56 9.32 11.34
C ILE A 86 -6.79 10.26 10.15
N GLN A 87 -7.38 9.75 9.05
CA GLN A 87 -7.61 10.47 7.79
C GLN A 87 -6.33 11.09 7.18
N LYS A 88 -5.17 10.44 7.39
CA LYS A 88 -3.85 10.90 6.93
C LYS A 88 -2.91 9.69 6.81
N LEU A 89 -2.20 9.52 5.71
CA LEU A 89 -1.14 8.49 5.62
C LEU A 89 0.18 9.10 6.11
N GLU A 90 0.83 8.45 7.07
CA GLU A 90 2.17 8.81 7.53
C GLU A 90 3.11 7.66 7.16
N LEU A 91 3.99 7.91 6.18
CA LEU A 91 5.07 7.00 5.82
C LEU A 91 6.23 7.30 6.76
N GLU A 92 6.66 6.33 7.57
CA GLU A 92 7.90 6.42 8.37
C GLU A 92 9.15 6.36 7.48
#